data_AF-A0A9E5JHC9-F1
#
_entry.id   AF-A0A9E5JHC9-F1
#
_cell.length_a   1.000
_cell.length_b   1.000
_cell.length_c   1.000
_cell.angle_alpha   90.00
_cell.angle_beta   90.00
_cell.angle_gamma   90.00
#
_symmetry.space_group_name_H-M   'P 1'
#
loop_
_entity.id
_entity.type
_entity.pdbx_description
1 polymer ?
#
loop_
_entity_poly.entity_id
_entity_poly.type
_entity_poly.pdbx_seq_one_letter_code
_entity_poly.pdbx_strand_id
1 'polypeptide(L)' 'DPLRDEGEQFAARLSAVGVQASVVRFHGQIHAFFGMSEVLDDAAAAIALSASYLRKYLGT' A
#
# COMPACT_ATOMS: atom_id res chain seq x y z
N ASP A 1 4.50 -8.63 -8.72
CA ASP A 1 5.65 -7.97 -8.09
C ASP A 1 6.53 -9.01 -7.41
N PRO A 2 7.82 -9.16 -7.77
CA PRO A 2 8.76 -10.01 -7.06
C PRO A 2 8.88 -9.73 -5.55
N LEU A 3 8.64 -8.49 -5.12
CA LEU A 3 8.76 -8.05 -3.72
C LEU A 3 7.48 -8.23 -2.91
N ARG A 4 6.44 -8.86 -3.48
CA ARG A 4 5.14 -9.03 -2.82
C ARG A 4 5.26 -9.73 -1.47
N ASP A 5 5.95 -10.87 -1.45
CA ASP A 5 5.96 -11.76 -0.28
C ASP A 5 6.71 -11.14 0.90
N GLU A 6 7.84 -10.48 0.62
CA GLU A 6 8.62 -9.77 1.65
C GLU A 6 7.87 -8.54 2.21
N GLY A 7 7.09 -7.84 1.39
CA GLY A 7 6.23 -6.74 1.83
C GLY A 7 5.13 -7.21 2.80
N GLU A 8 4.46 -8.31 2.49
CA GLU A 8 3.43 -8.89 3.36
C GLU A 8 4.01 -9.43 4.68
N GLN A 9 5.18 -10.08 4.61
CA GLN A 9 5.91 -10.53 5.79
C GLN A 9 6.36 -9.35 6.67
N PHE A 10 6.73 -8.21 6.09
CA PHE A 10 7.10 -7.02 6.85
C PHE A 10 5.92 -6.46 7.64
N ALA A 11 4.75 -6.31 7.01
CA ALA A 11 3.55 -5.86 7.71
C ALA A 11 3.08 -6.85 8.81
N ALA A 12 3.23 -8.15 8.57
CA ALA A 12 2.99 -9.16 9.60
C ALA A 12 3.94 -9.01 10.79
N ARG A 13 5.23 -8.77 10.55
CA ARG A 13 6.23 -8.51 11.60
C ARG A 13 5.93 -7.25 12.40
N LEU A 14 5.49 -6.17 11.74
CA LEU A 14 5.05 -4.94 12.43
C LEU A 14 3.86 -5.22 13.35
N SER A 15 2.85 -5.94 12.84
CA SER A 15 1.64 -6.28 13.60
C SER A 15 1.96 -7.17 14.80
N ALA A 16 2.89 -8.12 14.64
CA ALA A 16 3.32 -9.02 15.71
C ALA A 16 3.97 -8.31 16.90
N VAL A 17 4.53 -7.11 16.70
CA VAL A 17 5.11 -6.27 17.77
C VAL A 17 4.17 -5.12 18.19
N GLY A 18 2.88 -5.20 17.82
CA GLY A 18 1.85 -4.27 18.27
C GLY A 18 1.77 -2.96 17.47
N VAL A 19 2.50 -2.81 16.37
CA VAL A 19 2.37 -1.65 15.47
C VAL A 19 1.10 -1.80 14.63
N GLN A 20 0.27 -0.77 14.58
CA GLN A 20 -0.90 -0.75 13.69
C GLN A 20 -0.44 -0.72 12.23
N ALA A 21 -0.52 -1.86 11.55
CA ALA A 21 -0.20 -2.01 10.13
C ALA A 21 -1.40 -2.60 9.37
N SER A 22 -1.51 -2.25 8.09
CA SER A 22 -2.50 -2.80 7.16
C SER A 22 -1.82 -3.19 5.85
N VAL A 23 -2.41 -4.15 5.13
CA VAL A 23 -1.92 -4.64 3.84
C VAL A 23 -3.05 -4.63 2.85
N VAL A 24 -2.80 -4.08 1.66
CA VAL A 24 -3.73 -4.16 0.52
C VAL A 24 -2.95 -4.62 -0.69
N ARG A 25 -3.47 -5.66 -1.36
CA ARG A 25 -2.89 -6.22 -2.58
C ARG A 25 -3.70 -5.75 -3.79
N PHE A 26 -3.05 -5.03 -4.69
CA PHE A 26 -3.60 -4.68 -6.00
C PHE A 26 -3.31 -5.81 -6.99
N HIS A 27 -4.30 -6.67 -7.21
CA HIS A 27 -4.16 -7.83 -8.08
C HIS A 27 -4.02 -7.41 -9.55
N GLY A 28 -3.17 -8.10 -10.31
CA GLY A 28 -2.93 -7.79 -11.73
C GLY A 28 -1.94 -6.66 -11.98
N GLN A 29 -1.50 -5.93 -10.95
CA GLN A 29 -0.55 -4.83 -11.09
C GLN A 29 0.92 -5.29 -11.04
N ILE A 30 1.77 -4.50 -11.71
CA ILE A 30 3.22 -4.71 -11.77
C ILE A 30 3.95 -3.91 -10.69
N HIS A 31 5.22 -4.26 -10.45
CA HIS A 31 6.09 -3.40 -9.66
C HIS A 31 6.18 -2.00 -10.30
N ALA A 32 6.22 -0.96 -9.47
CA ALA A 32 6.19 0.47 -9.84
C ALA A 32 4.87 1.04 -10.38
N PHE A 33 3.76 0.27 -10.44
CA PHE A 33 2.47 0.80 -10.91
C PHE A 33 1.99 2.05 -10.15
N PHE A 34 2.35 2.19 -8.87
CA PHE A 34 1.97 3.31 -8.01
C PHE A 34 2.31 4.70 -8.60
N GLY A 35 3.38 4.80 -9.41
CA GLY A 35 3.79 6.04 -10.07
C GLY A 35 3.13 6.29 -11.44
N MET A 36 2.19 5.45 -11.86
CA MET A 36 1.61 5.44 -13.21
C MET A 36 0.14 5.87 -13.23
N SER A 37 -0.25 6.82 -12.37
CA SER A 37 -1.66 7.26 -12.22
C SER A 37 -2.28 7.86 -13.47
N GLU A 38 -1.47 8.37 -14.40
CA GLU A 38 -1.95 8.91 -15.68
C GLU A 38 -2.42 7.82 -16.67
N VAL A 39 -2.08 6.55 -16.40
CA VAL A 39 -2.34 5.43 -17.32
C VAL A 39 -2.99 4.21 -16.65
N LEU A 40 -2.99 4.13 -15.32
CA LEU A 40 -3.57 3.02 -14.56
C LEU A 40 -4.48 3.54 -13.45
N ASP A 41 -5.78 3.21 -13.52
CA ASP A 41 -6.76 3.59 -12.51
C ASP A 41 -6.40 3.07 -11.11
N ASP A 42 -5.88 1.84 -11.04
CA ASP A 42 -5.41 1.24 -9.78
C ASP A 42 -4.30 2.05 -9.11
N ALA A 43 -3.47 2.75 -9.88
CA ALA A 43 -2.42 3.60 -9.32
C ALA A 43 -3.02 4.83 -8.63
N ALA A 44 -4.01 5.47 -9.26
CA ALA A 44 -4.76 6.57 -8.63
C ALA A 44 -5.50 6.10 -7.37
N ALA A 45 -6.12 4.92 -7.41
CA ALA A 45 -6.77 4.31 -6.25
C ALA A 45 -5.79 4.00 -5.11
N ALA A 46 -4.60 3.48 -5.43
CA ALA A 46 -3.55 3.21 -4.44
C ALA A 46 -3.06 4.50 -3.76
N ILE A 47 -2.81 5.57 -4.53
CA ILE A 47 -2.44 6.88 -4.00
C ILE A 47 -3.54 7.43 -3.07
N ALA A 48 -4.80 7.38 -3.51
CA ALA A 48 -5.92 7.88 -2.72
C ALA A 48 -6.08 7.13 -1.40
N LEU A 49 -5.94 5.80 -1.41
CA LEU A 49 -5.96 4.96 -0.22
C LEU A 49 -4.82 5.32 0.74
N SER A 50 -3.56 5.38 0.26
CA SER A 50 -2.41 5.74 1.08
C SER A 50 -2.58 7.14 1.71
N ALA A 51 -3.04 8.12 0.93
CA ALA A 51 -3.31 9.46 1.41
C ALA A 51 -4.43 9.52 2.45
N SER A 52 -5.47 8.69 2.31
CA SER A 52 -6.55 8.60 3.31
C SER A 52 -6.05 8.10 4.67
N TYR A 53 -5.11 7.15 4.66
CA TYR A 53 -4.50 6.64 5.88
C TYR A 53 -3.64 7.72 6.54
N LEU A 54 -2.83 8.43 5.76
CA LEU A 54 -2.03 9.54 6.30
C LEU A 54 -2.92 10.63 6.92
N ARG A 55 -3.96 11.08 6.21
CA ARG A 55 -4.94 12.06 6.74
C ARG A 55 -5.54 11.63 8.07
N LYS A 56 -5.99 10.36 8.16
CA LYS A 56 -6.56 9.79 9.39
C LYS A 56 -5.64 9.93 10.60
N TYR A 57 -4.33 9.75 10.45
CA TYR A 57 -3.38 9.74 11.57
C TYR A 57 -2.60 11.05 11.75
N LEU A 58 -2.54 11.90 10.72
CA LEU A 58 -1.87 13.21 10.77
C LEU A 58 -2.84 14.37 11.03
N GLY A 59 -4.15 14.13 11.00
CA GLY A 59 -5.16 15.14 11.33
C GLY A 59 -5.36 16.21 10.26
N THR A 60 -5.17 15.85 8.99
CA THR A 60 -5.38 16.72 7.82
C THR A 60 -6.54 16.27 6.96
#